data_AF-A0A6G7YA68-F1
#
_entry.id   AF-A0A6G7YA68-F1
#
_cell.length_a   1.000
_cell.length_b   1.000
_cell.length_c   1.000
_cell.angle_alpha   90.00
_cell.angle_beta   90.00
_cell.angle_gamma   90.00
#
_symmetry.space_group_name_H-M   'P 1'
#
loop_
_entity.id
_entity.type
_entity.pdbx_description
1 polymer ?
#
loop_
_entity_poly.entity_id
_entity_poly.type
_entity_poly.pdbx_seq_one_letter_code
_entity_poly.pdbx_strand_id
1 'polypeptide(L)'
;MSEEVARRLELTERRLAQARADARALAQQNDRLNVTLREARDQLGALREQVDALGAPPLQFGLVTALPADGVVDVSLGGRLLRAALAPDAAPRAWPWGIASW
;
A
#
# COMPACT_ATOMS: atom_id res chain seq x y z
N MET A 1 -24.56 2.45 57.20
CA MET A 1 -24.94 2.94 55.86
C MET A 1 -23.92 3.89 55.24
N SER A 2 -23.17 4.70 56.00
CA SER A 2 -22.13 5.60 55.45
C SER A 2 -20.91 4.87 54.87
N GLU A 3 -20.48 3.77 55.50
CA GLU A 3 -19.27 3.04 55.11
C GLU A 3 -19.42 2.29 53.77
N GLU A 4 -20.62 1.77 53.50
CA GLU A 4 -20.94 1.12 52.22
C GLU A 4 -20.95 2.13 51.05
N VAL A 5 -21.46 3.34 51.31
CA VAL A 5 -21.45 4.44 50.33
C VAL A 5 -20.02 4.90 50.05
N ALA A 6 -19.19 5.04 51.09
CA ALA A 6 -17.77 5.39 50.94
C ALA A 6 -17.01 4.33 50.13
N ARG A 7 -17.24 3.04 50.40
CA ARG A 7 -16.60 1.92 49.68
C ARG A 7 -17.03 1.86 48.21
N ARG A 8 -18.31 2.13 47.91
CA ARG A 8 -18.82 2.23 46.54
C ARG A 8 -18.26 3.44 45.79
N LEU A 9 -18.11 4.58 46.47
CA LEU A 9 -17.52 5.78 45.88
C LEU A 9 -16.05 5.52 45.51
N GLU A 10 -15.27 4.97 46.43
CA GLU A 10 -13.85 4.65 46.19
C GLU A 10 -13.66 3.67 45.02
N LEU A 11 -14.50 2.62 44.94
CA LEU A 11 -14.49 1.70 43.81
C LEU A 11 -14.80 2.39 42.48
N THR A 12 -15.74 3.34 42.49
CA THR A 12 -16.14 4.08 41.29
C THR A 12 -15.04 5.03 40.85
N GLU A 13 -14.40 5.73 41.78
CA GLU A 13 -13.27 6.63 41.51
C GLU A 13 -12.07 5.85 40.96
N ARG A 14 -11.75 4.68 41.53
CA ARG A 14 -10.69 3.80 41.02
C ARG A 14 -10.99 3.33 39.59
N ARG A 15 -12.23 2.91 39.30
CA ARG A 15 -12.64 2.53 37.93
C ARG A 15 -12.56 3.70 36.96
N LEU A 16 -12.96 4.90 37.38
CA LEU A 16 -12.86 6.11 36.57
C LEU A 16 -11.40 6.49 36.29
N ALA A 17 -10.53 6.39 37.30
CA ALA A 17 -9.10 6.62 37.13
C ALA A 17 -8.47 5.61 36.16
N GLN A 18 -8.84 4.33 36.28
CA GLN A 18 -8.39 3.28 35.37
C GLN A 18 -8.84 3.55 33.93
N ALA A 19 -10.13 3.81 33.71
CA ALA A 19 -10.67 4.09 32.38
C ALA A 19 -10.01 5.33 31.73
N ARG A 20 -9.71 6.36 32.52
CA ARG A 20 -8.96 7.54 32.05
C ARG A 20 -7.51 7.21 31.69
N ALA A 21 -6.86 6.33 32.44
CA ALA A 21 -5.51 5.86 32.12
C ALA A 21 -5.51 5.07 30.81
N ASP A 22 -6.46 4.15 30.65
CA ASP A 22 -6.62 3.34 29.43
C ASP A 22 -6.91 4.23 28.21
N ALA A 23 -7.79 5.21 28.35
CA ALA A 23 -8.09 6.16 27.28
C ALA A 23 -6.85 6.97 26.86
N ARG A 24 -6.01 7.39 27.81
CA ARG A 24 -4.74 8.09 27.51
C ARG A 24 -3.74 7.17 26.82
N ALA A 25 -3.65 5.91 27.23
CA ALA A 25 -2.78 4.92 26.60
C ALA A 25 -3.20 4.65 25.15
N LEU A 26 -4.51 4.46 24.92
CA LEU A 26 -5.06 4.28 23.58
C LEU A 26 -4.87 5.52 22.70
N ALA A 27 -5.03 6.72 23.24
CA ALA A 27 -4.76 7.97 22.52
C ALA A 27 -3.29 8.03 22.06
N GLN A 28 -2.34 7.76 22.97
CA GLN A 28 -0.91 7.70 22.60
C GLN A 28 -0.61 6.63 21.54
N GLN A 29 -1.27 5.47 21.61
CA GLN A 29 -1.09 4.43 20.61
C GLN A 29 -1.64 4.88 19.24
N ASN A 30 -2.79 5.54 19.23
CA ASN A 30 -3.37 6.10 18.01
C ASN A 30 -2.43 7.13 17.37
N ASP A 31 -1.86 8.03 18.17
CA ASP A 31 -0.89 9.02 17.68
C ASP A 31 0.33 8.36 17.03
N ARG A 32 0.90 7.32 17.66
CA ARG A 32 2.02 6.56 17.08
C ARG A 32 1.64 5.90 15.77
N LEU A 33 0.47 5.26 15.70
CA LEU A 33 -0.02 4.64 14.47
C LEU A 33 -0.24 5.67 13.36
N ASN A 34 -0.77 6.84 13.68
CA ASN A 34 -0.95 7.93 12.72
C ASN A 34 0.38 8.43 12.16
N VAL A 35 1.42 8.53 13.00
CA VAL A 35 2.78 8.87 12.54
C VAL A 35 3.29 7.80 11.58
N THR A 36 3.25 6.53 11.98
CA THR A 36 3.71 5.43 11.12
C THR A 36 2.96 5.34 9.81
N LEU A 37 1.64 5.52 9.81
CA LEU A 37 0.84 5.53 8.59
C LEU A 37 1.19 6.70 7.66
N ARG A 38 1.48 7.87 8.24
CA ARG A 38 1.93 9.02 7.46
C ARG A 38 3.27 8.75 6.79
N GLU A 39 4.24 8.23 7.55
CA GLU A 39 5.55 7.85 7.02
C GLU A 39 5.45 6.80 5.91
N ALA A 40 4.65 5.75 6.12
CA ALA A 40 4.44 4.71 5.11
C ALA A 40 3.80 5.27 3.82
N ARG A 41 2.82 6.19 3.96
CA ARG A 41 2.21 6.85 2.82
C ARG A 41 3.22 7.71 2.06
N ASP A 42 4.08 8.42 2.77
CA ASP A 42 5.08 9.29 2.15
C ASP A 42 6.16 8.45 1.43
N GLN A 43 6.53 7.28 1.98
CA GLN A 43 7.39 6.29 1.29
C GLN A 43 6.75 5.76 0.00
N LEU A 44 5.45 5.44 0.02
CA LEU A 44 4.73 5.02 -1.18
C LEU A 44 4.71 6.13 -2.25
N GLY A 45 4.55 7.39 -1.83
CA GLY A 45 4.67 8.54 -2.72
C GLY A 45 6.03 8.62 -3.40
N ALA A 46 7.11 8.53 -2.61
CA ALA A 46 8.48 8.57 -3.13
C ALA A 46 8.80 7.39 -4.08
N LEU A 47 8.28 6.20 -3.81
CA LEU A 47 8.43 5.05 -4.71
C LEU A 47 7.68 5.26 -6.02
N ARG A 48 6.49 5.86 -5.96
CA ARG A 48 5.71 6.18 -7.16
C ARG A 48 6.42 7.20 -8.03
N GLU A 49 7.00 8.24 -7.44
CA GLU A 49 7.82 9.21 -8.17
C GLU A 49 9.03 8.54 -8.86
N GLN A 50 9.68 7.57 -8.21
CA GLN A 50 10.77 6.79 -8.82
C GLN A 50 10.29 5.92 -9.98
N VAL A 51 9.11 5.31 -9.86
CA VAL A 51 8.47 4.56 -10.96
C VAL A 51 8.15 5.49 -12.13
N ASP A 52 7.60 6.68 -11.86
CA ASP A 52 7.30 7.68 -12.89
C ASP A 52 8.58 8.17 -13.57
N ALA A 53 9.67 8.37 -12.81
CA ALA A 53 10.97 8.75 -13.33
C ALA A 53 11.60 7.67 -14.23
N LEU A 54 11.38 6.37 -13.93
CA LEU A 54 11.79 5.27 -14.81
C LEU A 54 11.04 5.28 -16.15
N GLY A 55 9.86 5.90 -16.21
CA GLY A 55 9.09 6.11 -17.44
C GLY A 55 9.54 7.33 -18.27
N ALA A 56 10.52 8.12 -17.81
CA ALA A 56 11.00 9.28 -18.55
C ALA A 56 11.78 8.86 -19.83
N PRO A 57 11.66 9.59 -20.96
CA PRO A 57 12.34 9.24 -22.21
C PRO A 57 13.89 9.25 -22.07
N PRO A 58 14.65 8.43 -22.84
CA PRO A 58 14.31 7.82 -24.12
C PRO A 58 13.76 6.40 -23.97
N LEU A 59 12.45 6.25 -24.15
CA LEU A 59 11.81 4.94 -24.13
C LEU A 59 12.18 4.19 -25.42
N GLN A 60 12.74 2.99 -25.28
CA GLN A 60 12.91 2.07 -26.41
C GLN A 60 11.56 1.42 -26.73
N PHE A 61 11.11 1.58 -27.97
CA PHE A 61 9.90 0.93 -28.46
C PHE A 61 10.25 -0.43 -29.07
N GLY A 62 9.46 -1.45 -28.71
CA GLY A 62 9.57 -2.81 -29.22
C GLY A 62 8.22 -3.34 -29.66
N LEU A 63 8.23 -4.38 -30.49
CA LEU A 63 7.01 -5.05 -30.93
C LEU A 63 6.69 -6.21 -30.00
N VAL A 64 5.51 -6.24 -29.41
CA VAL A 64 5.11 -7.38 -28.58
C VAL A 64 4.78 -8.58 -29.47
N THR A 65 5.29 -9.75 -29.09
CA THR A 65 5.14 -10.99 -29.83
C THR A 65 4.23 -12.00 -29.14
N ALA A 66 4.20 -12.03 -27.81
CA ALA A 66 3.38 -12.97 -27.06
C ALA A 66 3.08 -12.47 -25.63
N LEU A 67 2.02 -13.03 -25.04
CA LEU A 67 1.61 -12.85 -23.65
C LEU A 67 1.63 -14.22 -22.95
N PRO A 68 2.79 -14.72 -22.52
CA PRO A 68 2.91 -16.07 -21.98
C PRO A 68 2.18 -16.27 -20.65
N ALA A 69 1.97 -15.20 -19.88
CA ALA A 69 1.25 -15.21 -18.60
C ALA A 69 0.74 -13.81 -18.25
N ASP A 70 -0.21 -13.73 -17.32
CA ASP A 70 -0.69 -12.44 -16.80
C ASP A 70 0.47 -11.65 -16.19
N GLY A 71 0.66 -10.42 -16.68
CA GLY A 71 1.72 -9.52 -16.23
C GLY A 71 3.10 -9.78 -16.86
N VAL A 72 3.22 -10.70 -17.82
CA VAL A 72 4.46 -10.99 -18.54
C VAL A 72 4.26 -10.85 -20.04
N VAL A 73 5.22 -10.22 -20.73
CA VAL A 73 5.16 -9.97 -22.16
C VAL A 73 6.48 -10.31 -22.84
N ASP A 74 6.42 -10.95 -24.00
CA ASP A 74 7.58 -11.16 -24.87
C ASP A 74 7.62 -10.05 -25.93
N VAL A 75 8.76 -9.37 -26.06
CA VAL A 75 8.94 -8.17 -26.90
C VAL A 75 10.16 -8.34 -27.81
N SER A 76 10.04 -7.97 -29.08
CA SER A 76 11.15 -7.85 -30.03
C SER A 76 11.70 -6.44 -30.02
N LEU A 77 12.97 -6.31 -29.61
CA LEU A 77 13.72 -5.06 -29.57
C LEU A 77 15.01 -5.23 -30.39
N GLY A 78 15.13 -4.50 -31.51
CA GLY A 78 16.31 -4.56 -32.37
C GLY A 78 16.64 -5.97 -32.90
N GLY A 79 15.62 -6.81 -33.12
CA GLY A 79 15.78 -8.20 -33.59
C GLY A 79 16.05 -9.24 -32.49
N ARG A 80 16.04 -8.84 -31.22
CA ARG A 80 16.18 -9.76 -30.07
C ARG A 80 14.84 -9.91 -29.37
N LEU A 81 14.47 -11.14 -29.05
CA LEU A 81 13.33 -11.45 -28.18
C LEU A 81 13.75 -11.30 -26.72
N LEU A 82 12.99 -10.51 -25.97
CA LEU A 82 13.15 -10.29 -24.54
C LEU A 82 11.82 -10.60 -23.83
N ARG A 83 11.91 -11.22 -22.65
CA ARG A 83 10.77 -11.38 -21.75
C ARG A 83 10.81 -10.29 -20.69
N ALA A 84 9.76 -9.50 -20.60
CA ALA A 84 9.65 -8.37 -19.68
C ALA A 84 8.39 -8.47 -18.81
N ALA A 85 8.45 -7.88 -17.61
CA ALA A 85 7.29 -7.70 -16.76
C ALA A 85 6.51 -6.46 -17.20
N LEU A 86 5.17 -6.56 -17.20
CA LEU A 86 4.28 -5.44 -17.46
C LEU A 86 4.22 -4.53 -16.23
N ALA A 87 4.26 -3.22 -16.46
CA ALA A 87 3.95 -2.26 -15.41
C ALA A 87 2.47 -2.43 -14.98
N PRO A 88 2.13 -2.22 -13.69
CA PRO A 88 0.76 -2.40 -13.18
C PRO A 88 -0.29 -1.60 -13.95
N ASP A 89 0.07 -0.39 -14.39
CA ASP A 89 -0.82 0.51 -15.12
C ASP A 89 -0.94 0.15 -16.62
N ALA A 90 -0.08 -0.73 -17.13
CA ALA A 90 -0.08 -1.19 -18.52
C ALA A 90 -1.02 -2.38 -18.78
N ALA A 91 -1.94 -2.68 -17.85
CA ALA A 91 -2.80 -3.85 -17.88
C ALA A 91 -3.45 -4.09 -19.26
N PRO A 92 -3.47 -5.33 -19.78
CA PRO A 92 -3.74 -5.64 -21.18
C PRO A 92 -5.23 -5.62 -21.57
N ARG A 93 -6.08 -4.85 -20.85
CA ARG A 93 -7.54 -5.02 -20.86
C ARG A 93 -8.24 -4.84 -22.21
N ALA A 94 -7.54 -4.36 -23.24
CA ALA A 94 -7.96 -4.51 -24.63
C ALA A 94 -6.79 -4.14 -25.53
N TRP A 95 -5.84 -5.05 -25.75
CA TRP A 95 -4.91 -4.85 -26.86
C TRP A 95 -5.64 -5.22 -28.15
N PRO A 96 -5.90 -4.25 -29.05
CA PRO A 96 -6.90 -4.37 -30.11
C PRO A 96 -6.53 -5.38 -31.19
N TRP A 97 -5.31 -5.90 -31.18
CA TRP A 97 -4.73 -6.69 -32.26
C TRP A 97 -4.69 -8.19 -31.98
N GLY A 98 -5.32 -8.67 -30.90
CA GLY A 98 -5.57 -10.09 -30.66
C GLY A 98 -4.33 -10.96 -30.89
N ILE A 99 -3.31 -10.83 -30.02
CA ILE A 99 -2.13 -11.70 -30.05
C ILE A 99 -2.58 -13.12 -29.68
N ALA A 100 -3.14 -13.82 -30.67
CA ALA A 100 -3.36 -15.23 -30.60
C ALA A 100 -1.98 -15.88 -30.59
N SER A 101 -1.69 -16.59 -29.51
CA SER A 101 -0.58 -17.54 -29.44
C SER A 101 -0.74 -18.55 -30.58
N TRP A 102 0.26 -18.65 -31.44
CA TRP A 102 0.50 -19.84 -32.25
C TRP A 102 1.38 -20.79 -31.44
#